data_AF-A0A7C1GJ78-F1
#
_entry.id   AF-A0A7C1GJ78-F1
#
_cell.length_a   1.000
_cell.length_b   1.000
_cell.length_c   1.000
_cell.angle_alpha   90.00
_cell.angle_beta   90.00
_cell.angle_gamma   90.00
#
_symmetry.space_group_name_H-M   'P 1'
#
loop_
_entity.id
_entity.type
_entity.pdbx_description
1 polymer ?
#
loop_
_entity_poly.entity_id
_entity_poly.type
_entity_poly.pdbx_seq_one_letter_code
_entity_poly.pdbx_strand_id
1 'polypeptide(L)'
;GEIVFDTLLVKELKSLGCKVTVAVKGGPVLNDATLADAKLAGMDKIADSVVTTGTDAVGLQPSECSKEFLKIYNKADFVIAKGMGYAETLTELDLKVPHGLLFRTKCNPVANYFGVERNRNVAIILPRGYV
;
A
#
# COMPACT_ATOMS: atom_id res chain seq x y z
N GLY A 1 -10.65 -7.48 -9.17
CA GLY A 1 -9.65 -7.61 -8.09
C GLY A 1 -9.79 -6.48 -7.09
N GLU A 2 -9.00 -6.47 -6.02
CA GLU A 2 -9.03 -5.45 -4.95
C GLU A 2 -8.88 -4.01 -5.50
N ILE A 3 -7.98 -3.81 -6.46
CA ILE A 3 -7.67 -2.50 -7.06
C ILE A 3 -8.88 -1.75 -7.65
N VAL A 4 -9.95 -2.46 -8.03
CA VAL A 4 -11.19 -1.82 -8.51
C VAL A 4 -11.88 -1.07 -7.37
N PHE A 5 -11.91 -1.63 -6.16
CA PHE A 5 -12.47 -0.95 -4.99
C PHE A 5 -11.59 0.21 -4.53
N ASP A 6 -10.28 0.10 -4.75
CA ASP A 6 -9.31 1.12 -4.35
C ASP A 6 -9.54 2.43 -5.10
N THR A 7 -10.14 2.36 -6.29
CA THR A 7 -10.53 3.55 -7.04
C THR A 7 -11.48 4.46 -6.25
N LEU A 8 -12.33 3.90 -5.37
CA LEU A 8 -13.25 4.68 -4.54
C LEU A 8 -12.49 5.47 -3.48
N LEU A 9 -11.53 4.84 -2.81
CA LEU A 9 -10.68 5.51 -1.83
C LEU A 9 -9.84 6.62 -2.49
N VAL A 10 -9.26 6.35 -3.66
CA VAL A 10 -8.47 7.34 -4.41
C VAL A 10 -9.33 8.52 -4.83
N LYS A 11 -10.57 8.29 -5.29
CA LYS A 11 -11.51 9.37 -5.62
C LYS A 11 -11.79 10.25 -4.40
N GLU A 12 -11.98 9.66 -3.23
CA GLU A 12 -12.27 10.41 -2.02
C GLU A 12 -11.05 11.20 -1.51
N LEU A 13 -9.86 10.63 -1.56
CA LEU A 13 -8.63 11.39 -1.25
C LEU A 13 -8.47 12.59 -2.19
N LYS A 14 -8.80 12.42 -3.47
CA LYS A 14 -8.77 13.53 -4.44
C LYS A 14 -9.86 14.57 -4.20
N SER A 15 -11.07 14.17 -3.78
CA SER A 15 -12.14 15.11 -3.45
C SER A 15 -11.77 16.00 -2.24
N LEU A 16 -10.94 15.47 -1.33
CA LEU A 16 -10.33 16.20 -0.22
C LEU A 16 -9.14 17.10 -0.64
N GLY A 17 -8.78 17.14 -1.92
CA GLY A 17 -7.69 17.97 -2.45
C GLY A 17 -6.30 17.34 -2.35
N CYS A 18 -6.20 16.04 -2.02
CA CYS A 18 -4.90 15.35 -2.01
C CYS A 18 -4.39 15.09 -3.43
N LYS A 19 -3.06 15.19 -3.60
CA LYS A 19 -2.37 14.64 -4.76
C LYS A 19 -2.06 13.16 -4.49
N VAL A 20 -2.63 12.26 -5.29
CA VAL A 20 -2.57 10.81 -5.04
C VAL A 20 -1.73 10.13 -6.11
N THR A 21 -0.66 9.47 -5.67
CA THR A 21 0.11 8.52 -6.48
C THR A 21 -0.19 7.11 -6.02
N VAL A 22 -0.55 6.22 -6.96
CA VAL A 22 -0.81 4.80 -6.68
C VAL A 22 0.38 3.99 -7.12
N ALA A 23 0.93 3.17 -6.23
CA ALA A 23 2.02 2.25 -6.53
C ALA A 23 1.49 0.81 -6.64
N VAL A 24 1.83 0.15 -7.75
CA VAL A 24 1.52 -1.26 -8.05
C VAL A 24 2.81 -2.08 -8.18
N LYS A 25 2.75 -3.40 -8.29
CA LYS A 25 3.94 -4.25 -8.40
C LYS A 25 4.62 -4.13 -9.77
N GLY A 26 5.91 -4.48 -9.81
CA GLY A 26 6.75 -4.53 -11.03
C GLY A 26 6.41 -5.70 -11.93
N GLY A 27 6.02 -6.82 -11.33
CA GLY A 27 5.56 -8.01 -12.01
C GLY A 27 4.47 -8.72 -11.21
N PRO A 28 3.88 -9.79 -11.76
CA PRO A 28 2.85 -10.57 -11.08
C PRO A 28 3.42 -11.23 -9.82
N VAL A 29 2.78 -10.99 -8.67
CA VAL A 29 3.05 -11.69 -7.41
C VAL A 29 1.73 -11.92 -6.69
N LEU A 30 1.40 -13.20 -6.47
CA LEU A 30 0.13 -13.62 -5.87
C LEU A 30 -1.08 -12.96 -6.59
N ASN A 31 -1.82 -12.14 -5.86
CA ASN A 31 -2.99 -11.41 -6.35
C ASN A 31 -2.77 -9.88 -6.33
N ASP A 32 -1.53 -9.44 -6.18
CA ASP A 32 -1.18 -8.02 -6.15
C ASP A 32 -1.31 -7.43 -7.56
N ALA A 33 -1.81 -6.20 -7.62
CA ALA A 33 -2.03 -5.51 -8.87
C ALA A 33 -0.71 -5.10 -9.54
N THR A 34 -0.70 -5.18 -10.87
CA THR A 34 0.35 -4.65 -11.75
C THR A 34 -0.13 -3.38 -12.46
N LEU A 35 0.73 -2.77 -13.29
CA LEU A 35 0.34 -1.63 -14.14
C LEU A 35 -0.80 -1.98 -15.11
N ALA A 36 -0.85 -3.22 -15.59
CA ALA A 36 -1.93 -3.67 -16.47
C ALA A 36 -3.27 -3.70 -15.73
N ASP A 37 -3.28 -4.24 -14.51
CA ASP A 37 -4.48 -4.29 -13.66
C ASP A 37 -4.98 -2.89 -13.28
N ALA A 38 -4.06 -1.97 -12.98
CA ALA A 38 -4.39 -0.58 -12.69
C ALA A 38 -5.09 0.11 -13.86
N LYS A 39 -4.61 -0.10 -15.10
CA LYS A 39 -5.25 0.42 -16.31
C LYS A 39 -6.62 -0.19 -16.55
N LEU A 40 -6.76 -1.50 -16.38
CA LEU A 40 -8.05 -2.19 -16.51
C LEU A 40 -9.07 -1.70 -15.49
N ALA A 41 -8.62 -1.39 -14.26
CA ALA A 41 -9.45 -0.80 -13.22
C ALA A 41 -9.75 0.69 -13.44
N GLY A 42 -9.15 1.34 -14.44
CA GLY A 42 -9.27 2.77 -14.71
C GLY A 42 -8.60 3.65 -13.65
N MET A 43 -7.68 3.10 -12.86
CA MET A 43 -6.95 3.82 -11.82
C MET A 43 -6.10 4.95 -12.39
N ASP A 44 -5.53 4.74 -13.57
CA ASP A 44 -4.73 5.71 -14.34
C ASP A 44 -5.52 6.96 -14.75
N LYS A 45 -6.84 6.88 -14.79
CA LYS A 45 -7.73 8.03 -15.07
C LYS A 45 -8.12 8.80 -13.82
N ILE A 46 -7.88 8.23 -12.64
CA ILE A 46 -8.34 8.76 -11.36
C ILE A 46 -7.17 9.34 -10.59
N ALA A 47 -6.13 8.54 -10.33
CA ALA A 47 -4.93 8.97 -9.63
C ALA A 47 -4.16 10.02 -10.44
N ASP A 48 -3.36 10.85 -9.78
CA ASP A 48 -2.50 11.82 -10.46
C ASP A 48 -1.28 11.14 -11.10
N SER A 49 -0.90 9.98 -10.57
CA SER A 49 0.12 9.12 -11.14
C SER A 49 -0.11 7.67 -10.73
N VAL A 50 0.20 6.74 -11.63
CA VAL A 50 0.30 5.32 -11.33
C VAL A 50 1.72 4.87 -11.64
N VAL A 51 2.41 4.36 -10.63
CA VAL A 51 3.82 3.95 -10.70
C VAL A 51 3.96 2.50 -10.27
N THR A 52 5.13 1.94 -10.51
CA THR A 52 5.45 0.59 -10.04
C THR A 52 6.48 0.65 -8.92
N THR A 53 6.43 -0.30 -7.97
CA THR A 53 7.52 -0.56 -7.01
C THR A 53 8.80 -0.96 -7.71
N GLY A 54 8.71 -1.50 -8.93
CA GLY A 54 9.84 -2.02 -9.72
C GLY A 54 10.31 -3.41 -9.28
N THR A 55 9.55 -4.08 -8.41
CA THR A 55 9.81 -5.44 -7.90
C THR A 55 8.50 -6.22 -7.79
N ASP A 56 8.59 -7.54 -7.86
CA ASP A 56 7.54 -8.52 -7.59
C ASP A 56 7.64 -9.09 -6.15
N ALA A 57 8.36 -8.43 -5.24
CA ALA A 57 8.39 -8.79 -3.82
C ALA A 57 7.04 -8.52 -3.12
N VAL A 58 6.67 -9.38 -2.16
CA VAL A 58 5.51 -9.20 -1.26
C VAL A 58 5.78 -8.06 -0.28
N GLY A 59 4.77 -7.23 0.01
CA GLY A 59 4.91 -6.09 0.94
C GLY A 59 5.85 -5.00 0.40
N LEU A 60 6.60 -4.36 1.28
CA LEU A 60 7.61 -3.36 0.93
C LEU A 60 9.00 -3.85 1.35
N GLN A 61 9.87 -4.10 0.36
CA GLN A 61 11.29 -4.34 0.60
C GLN A 61 12.12 -3.22 -0.05
N PRO A 62 12.56 -2.19 0.70
CA PRO A 62 13.22 -1.02 0.11
C PRO A 62 14.48 -1.36 -0.70
N SER A 63 15.23 -2.40 -0.32
CA SER A 63 16.44 -2.82 -1.03
C SER A 63 16.18 -3.38 -2.43
N GLU A 64 14.95 -3.84 -2.71
CA GLU A 64 14.56 -4.43 -4.00
C GLU A 64 13.74 -3.46 -4.85
N CYS A 65 13.26 -2.37 -4.27
CA CYS A 65 12.47 -1.39 -5.00
C CYS A 65 13.32 -0.57 -5.97
N SER A 66 12.70 -0.14 -7.07
CA SER A 66 13.33 0.77 -8.02
C SER A 66 13.69 2.11 -7.37
N LYS A 67 14.78 2.74 -7.87
CA LYS A 67 15.21 4.07 -7.39
C LYS A 67 14.15 5.14 -7.66
N GLU A 68 13.41 4.99 -8.75
CA GLU A 68 12.32 5.86 -9.17
C GLU A 68 11.17 5.80 -8.17
N PHE A 69 10.74 4.59 -7.79
CA PHE A 69 9.72 4.39 -6.76
C PHE A 69 10.16 4.96 -5.42
N LEU A 70 11.38 4.64 -4.97
CA LEU A 70 11.87 5.11 -3.67
C LEU A 70 11.94 6.64 -3.59
N LYS A 71 12.26 7.34 -4.69
CA LYS A 71 12.21 8.81 -4.72
C LYS A 71 10.80 9.34 -4.51
N ILE A 72 9.77 8.67 -5.02
CA ILE A 72 8.37 9.04 -4.85
C ILE A 72 7.91 8.71 -3.43
N TYR A 73 8.16 7.48 -2.97
CA TYR A 73 7.81 7.01 -1.65
C TYR A 73 8.40 7.89 -0.54
N ASN A 74 9.69 8.25 -0.63
CA ASN A 74 10.35 9.11 0.36
C ASN A 74 9.88 10.59 0.31
N LYS A 75 9.13 11.00 -0.71
CA LYS A 75 8.56 12.36 -0.82
C LYS A 75 7.09 12.43 -0.37
N ALA A 76 6.46 11.30 -0.10
CA ALA A 76 5.07 11.28 0.33
C ALA A 76 4.95 11.84 1.76
N ASP A 77 3.96 12.68 2.01
CA ASP A 77 3.65 13.19 3.35
C ASP A 77 2.90 12.16 4.21
N PHE A 78 2.21 11.23 3.55
CA PHE A 78 1.44 10.14 4.16
C PHE A 78 1.38 8.95 3.19
N VAL A 79 1.43 7.72 3.71
CA VAL A 79 1.35 6.50 2.90
C VAL A 79 0.16 5.67 3.35
N ILE A 80 -0.65 5.20 2.39
CA ILE A 80 -1.66 4.16 2.65
C ILE A 80 -1.15 2.85 2.05
N ALA A 81 -0.91 1.86 2.90
CA ALA A 81 -0.45 0.55 2.49
C ALA A 81 -1.54 -0.49 2.72
N LYS A 82 -1.77 -1.33 1.72
CA LYS A 82 -2.92 -2.22 1.68
C LYS A 82 -2.50 -3.67 1.65
N GLY A 83 -3.23 -4.50 2.39
CA GLY A 83 -2.97 -5.93 2.49
C GLY A 83 -1.99 -6.30 3.59
N MET A 84 -2.02 -7.59 3.93
CA MET A 84 -1.31 -8.15 5.08
C MET A 84 0.21 -8.16 4.90
N GLY A 85 0.70 -8.41 3.68
CA GLY A 85 2.16 -8.39 3.42
C GLY A 85 2.78 -7.01 3.64
N TYR A 86 2.06 -5.93 3.30
CA TYR A 86 2.51 -4.59 3.65
C TYR A 86 2.48 -4.34 5.16
N ALA A 87 1.44 -4.80 5.86
CA ALA A 87 1.38 -4.69 7.31
C ALA A 87 2.57 -5.40 7.99
N GLU A 88 2.92 -6.61 7.54
CA GLU A 88 4.07 -7.37 8.08
C GLU A 88 5.41 -6.69 7.79
N THR A 89 5.63 -6.19 6.57
CA THR A 89 6.92 -5.57 6.22
C THR A 89 7.12 -4.18 6.82
N LEU A 90 6.07 -3.34 6.84
CA LEU A 90 6.19 -1.95 7.28
C LEU A 90 6.36 -1.81 8.79
N THR A 91 5.87 -2.78 9.59
CA THR A 91 6.07 -2.79 11.03
C THR A 91 7.52 -3.08 11.43
N GLU A 92 8.35 -3.56 10.50
CA GLU A 92 9.77 -3.86 10.72
C GLU A 92 10.69 -2.73 10.21
N LEU A 93 10.14 -1.62 9.73
CA LEU A 93 10.88 -0.51 9.12
C LEU A 93 10.78 0.76 9.94
N ASP A 94 11.87 1.52 10.02
CA ASP A 94 11.84 2.90 10.55
C ASP A 94 11.07 3.83 9.58
N LEU A 95 9.81 4.11 9.92
CA LEU A 95 8.90 4.88 9.07
C LEU A 95 9.19 6.38 9.17
N LYS A 96 9.58 6.99 8.04
CA LYS A 96 9.88 8.43 7.94
C LYS A 96 8.66 9.33 8.03
N VAL A 97 7.48 8.81 7.68
CA VAL A 97 6.19 9.50 7.68
C VAL A 97 5.10 8.57 8.21
N PRO A 98 3.92 9.09 8.60
CA PRO A 98 2.83 8.23 9.05
C PRO A 98 2.32 7.31 7.93
N HIS A 99 2.00 6.07 8.31
CA HIS A 99 1.47 5.05 7.41
C HIS A 99 0.09 4.57 7.88
N GLY A 100 -0.93 4.70 7.04
CA GLY A 100 -2.21 4.03 7.22
C GLY A 100 -2.16 2.60 6.68
N LEU A 101 -2.31 1.60 7.53
CA LEU A 101 -2.41 0.20 7.12
C LEU A 101 -3.88 -0.21 6.99
N LEU A 102 -4.27 -0.72 5.82
CA LEU A 102 -5.60 -1.23 5.53
C LEU A 102 -5.51 -2.71 5.13
N PHE A 103 -5.93 -3.62 6.01
CA PHE A 103 -5.78 -5.05 5.76
C PHE A 103 -6.83 -5.89 6.46
N ARG A 104 -6.85 -7.19 6.15
CA ARG A 104 -7.67 -8.18 6.86
C ARG A 104 -6.77 -9.24 7.50
N THR A 105 -7.01 -9.58 8.76
CA THR A 105 -6.21 -10.58 9.49
C THR A 105 -6.54 -12.00 9.00
N LYS A 106 -5.78 -12.51 8.03
CA LYS A 106 -6.04 -13.83 7.42
C LYS A 106 -5.44 -14.99 8.22
N CYS A 107 -4.47 -14.72 9.11
CA CYS A 107 -3.78 -15.69 9.95
C CYS A 107 -3.73 -15.22 11.41
N ASN A 108 -3.56 -16.18 12.34
CA ASN A 108 -3.47 -15.89 13.78
C ASN A 108 -2.22 -15.06 14.14
N PRO A 109 -1.02 -15.27 13.56
CA PRO A 109 0.15 -14.47 13.91
C PRO A 109 -0.08 -12.96 13.73
N VAL A 110 -0.59 -12.54 12.56
CA VAL A 110 -0.90 -11.13 12.30
C VAL A 110 -2.04 -10.63 13.19
N ALA A 111 -3.09 -11.45 13.38
CA ALA A 111 -4.20 -11.08 14.27
C ALA A 111 -3.71 -10.78 15.70
N ASN A 112 -2.87 -11.66 16.23
CA ASN A 112 -2.28 -11.52 17.56
C ASN A 112 -1.34 -10.32 17.65
N TYR A 113 -0.51 -10.07 16.63
CA TYR A 113 0.39 -8.90 16.59
C TYR A 113 -0.39 -7.59 16.73
N PHE A 114 -1.50 -7.46 16.02
CA PHE A 114 -2.36 -6.26 16.06
C PHE A 114 -3.41 -6.29 17.19
N GLY A 115 -3.39 -7.30 18.08
CA GLY A 115 -4.33 -7.40 19.20
C GLY A 115 -5.80 -7.53 18.80
N VAL A 116 -6.08 -8.14 17.64
CA VAL A 116 -7.44 -8.33 17.11
C VAL A 116 -7.73 -9.81 16.84
N GLU A 117 -9.00 -10.17 16.67
CA GLU A 117 -9.37 -11.51 16.21
C GLU A 117 -8.93 -11.76 14.76
N ARG A 118 -8.73 -13.04 14.42
CA ARG A 118 -8.62 -13.48 13.02
C ARG A 118 -9.91 -13.10 12.27
N ASN A 119 -9.79 -12.86 10.96
CA ASN A 119 -10.89 -12.47 10.06
C ASN A 119 -11.51 -11.10 10.38
N ARG A 120 -10.72 -10.16 10.91
CA ARG A 120 -11.10 -8.77 11.11
C ARG A 120 -10.47 -7.87 10.06
N ASN A 121 -11.23 -6.88 9.60
CA ASN A 121 -10.70 -5.78 8.80
C ASN A 121 -10.12 -4.75 9.76
N VAL A 122 -8.90 -4.29 9.48
CA VAL A 122 -8.14 -3.38 10.32
C VAL A 122 -7.79 -2.15 9.50
N ALA A 123 -8.01 -0.98 10.10
CA ALA A 123 -7.52 0.30 9.65
C ALA A 123 -6.78 0.96 10.82
N ILE A 124 -5.46 1.08 10.72
CA ILE A 124 -4.61 1.61 11.80
C ILE A 124 -3.59 2.58 11.21
N ILE A 125 -3.25 3.63 11.96
CA ILE A 125 -2.20 4.58 11.59
C ILE A 125 -0.96 4.26 12.42
N LEU A 126 0.14 3.96 11.75
CA LEU A 126 1.46 3.91 12.33
C LEU A 126 2.07 5.32 12.32
N PRO A 127 2.46 5.89 13.47
CA PRO A 127 3.11 7.19 13.53
C PRO A 127 4.52 7.15 12.90
N ARG A 128 5.11 8.32 12.68
CA ARG A 128 6.52 8.44 12.31
C ARG A 128 7.41 7.85 13.42
N GLY A 129 8.47 7.14 13.03
CA GLY A 129 9.41 6.51 13.96
C GLY A 129 8.81 5.29 14.67
N TYR A 130 7.79 4.69 14.09
CA TYR A 130 7.24 3.41 14.56
C TYR A 130 8.29 2.31 14.41
N VAL A 131 8.80 1.82 15.54
CA VAL A 131 9.61 0.59 15.71
C VAL A 131 9.27 0.01 17.08
#